data_AF-S8DW93-F1
#
_entry.id   AF-S8DW93-F1
#
_cell.length_a   1.000
_cell.length_b   1.000
_cell.length_c   1.000
_cell.angle_alpha   90.00
_cell.angle_beta   90.00
_cell.angle_gamma   90.00
#
_symmetry.space_group_name_H-M   'P 1'
#
loop_
_entity.id
_entity.type
_entity.pdbx_description
1 polymer ?
#
loop_
_entity_poly.entity_id
_entity_poly.type
_entity_poly.pdbx_seq_one_letter_code
_entity_poly.pdbx_strand_id
1 'polypeptide(L)'
;DSTGEGDAGEEEEEEGECGFCLFMKGGGCRETFIEWEKCVEEGEKNKEDIVEKCFGATDALKKCMEAHSDYYGPLLQAEKDAEAEVAKQMEEAK
;
A
#
# COMPACT_ATOMS: atom_id res chain seq x y z
N ASP A 1 -50.08 9.49 12.04
CA ASP A 1 -49.31 9.57 13.28
C ASP A 1 -47.86 9.80 12.89
N SER A 2 -47.39 11.03 13.06
CA SER A 2 -45.99 11.41 12.82
C SER A 2 -45.17 11.13 14.08
N THR A 3 -44.04 10.47 13.94
CA THR A 3 -42.78 10.66 14.70
C THR A 3 -41.79 9.61 14.15
N GLY A 4 -40.53 9.86 13.84
CA GLY A 4 -39.60 10.93 14.21
C GLY A 4 -38.26 10.23 14.49
N GLU A 5 -37.19 10.73 13.86
CA GLU A 5 -35.75 10.65 14.17
C GLU A 5 -35.19 9.36 14.85
N GLY A 6 -34.18 8.70 14.30
CA GLY A 6 -32.85 9.26 14.09
C GLY A 6 -31.92 8.57 15.09
N ASP A 7 -30.98 7.77 14.60
CA ASP A 7 -29.76 7.44 15.33
C ASP A 7 -28.67 7.21 14.29
N ALA A 8 -27.99 8.32 14.00
CA ALA A 8 -26.67 8.31 13.40
C ALA A 8 -25.72 7.75 14.46
N GLY A 9 -25.72 6.42 14.60
CA GLY A 9 -24.55 5.73 15.09
C GLY A 9 -23.51 5.84 14.01
N GLU A 10 -22.63 6.83 14.13
CA GLU A 10 -21.29 6.73 13.56
C GLU A 10 -20.71 5.44 14.13
N GLU A 11 -20.86 4.36 13.37
CA GLU A 11 -19.95 3.24 13.45
C GLU A 11 -18.60 3.86 13.10
N GLU A 12 -17.83 4.27 14.12
CA GLU A 12 -16.38 4.19 14.05
C GLU A 12 -16.14 2.72 13.68
N GLU A 13 -16.11 2.46 12.36
CA GLU A 13 -15.49 1.28 11.81
C GLU A 13 -14.10 1.30 12.45
N GLU A 14 -13.90 0.43 13.44
CA GLU A 14 -12.56 0.05 13.87
C GLU A 14 -11.82 -0.25 12.58
N GLU A 15 -10.99 0.70 12.12
CA GLU A 15 -10.13 0.55 10.96
C GLU A 15 -9.16 -0.58 11.32
N GLY A 16 -9.64 -1.81 11.16
CA GLY A 16 -8.86 -3.01 11.39
C GLY A 16 -7.64 -2.88 10.52
N GLU A 17 -6.46 -2.92 11.15
CA GLU A 17 -5.19 -2.70 10.46
C GLU A 17 -5.16 -3.56 9.19
N CYS A 18 -5.01 -2.90 8.03
CA CYS A 18 -5.05 -3.55 6.72
C CYS A 18 -4.14 -4.78 6.73
N GLY A 19 -4.64 -5.95 6.28
CA GLY A 19 -3.90 -7.21 6.34
C GLY A 19 -2.54 -7.14 5.63
N PHE A 20 -2.44 -6.33 4.58
CA PHE A 20 -1.17 -6.03 3.91
C PHE A 20 -0.23 -5.20 4.80
N CYS A 21 -0.73 -4.15 5.45
CA CYS A 21 0.06 -3.34 6.39
C CYS A 21 0.59 -4.19 7.55
N LEU A 22 -0.24 -5.09 8.10
CA LEU A 22 0.16 -6.04 9.14
C LEU A 22 1.30 -6.97 8.66
N PHE A 23 1.17 -7.54 7.45
CA PHE A 23 2.22 -8.36 6.86
C PHE A 23 3.51 -7.55 6.66
N MET A 24 3.42 -6.36 6.09
CA MET A 24 4.59 -5.52 5.84
C MET A 24 5.33 -5.13 7.12
N LYS A 25 4.57 -4.78 8.17
CA LYS A 25 5.08 -4.44 9.50
C LYS A 25 5.58 -5.65 10.30
N GLY A 26 5.20 -6.86 9.91
CA GLY A 26 5.62 -8.11 10.56
C GLY A 26 7.00 -8.62 10.14
N GLY A 27 7.57 -8.08 9.05
CA GLY A 27 8.88 -8.48 8.53
C GLY A 27 10.02 -7.52 8.86
N GLY A 28 11.21 -7.83 8.33
CA GLY A 28 12.44 -7.06 8.55
C GLY A 28 12.43 -5.63 8.01
N CYS A 29 11.46 -5.28 7.15
CA CYS A 29 11.34 -3.98 6.51
C CYS A 29 10.29 -3.05 7.15
N ARG A 30 9.84 -3.36 8.37
CA ARG A 30 8.84 -2.57 9.11
C ARG A 30 9.11 -1.06 9.09
N GLU A 31 10.31 -0.64 9.46
CA GLU A 31 10.64 0.79 9.56
C GLU A 31 10.59 1.47 8.19
N THR A 32 11.19 0.84 7.17
CA THR A 32 11.16 1.35 5.79
C THR A 32 9.73 1.42 5.24
N PHE A 33 8.87 0.47 5.60
CA PHE A 33 7.45 0.50 5.24
C PHE A 33 6.71 1.66 5.93
N ILE A 34 6.96 1.91 7.21
CA ILE A 34 6.35 3.05 7.93
C ILE A 34 6.82 4.39 7.33
N GLU A 35 8.08 4.51 6.91
CA GLU A 35 8.57 5.70 6.21
C GLU A 35 7.88 5.91 4.86
N TRP A 36 7.66 4.82 4.12
CA TRP A 36 6.88 4.86 2.89
C TRP A 36 5.43 5.26 3.14
N GLU A 37 4.74 4.66 4.13
CA GLU A 37 3.36 5.01 4.51
C GLU A 37 3.24 6.51 4.83
N LYS A 38 4.16 7.06 5.62
CA LYS A 38 4.19 8.49 5.94
C LYS A 38 4.36 9.36 4.69
N CYS A 39 5.23 8.96 3.76
CA CYS A 39 5.40 9.69 2.51
C CYS A 39 4.10 9.72 1.68
N VAL A 40 3.43 8.57 1.58
CA VAL A 40 2.14 8.44 0.88
C VAL A 40 1.08 9.32 1.54
N GLU A 41 0.92 9.23 2.85
CA GLU A 41 -0.03 10.03 3.62
C GLU A 41 0.20 11.54 3.43
N GLU A 42 1.46 11.99 3.50
CA GLU A 42 1.81 13.37 3.21
C GLU A 42 1.48 13.78 1.78
N GLY A 43 1.76 12.91 0.80
CA GLY A 43 1.45 13.15 -0.61
C GLY A 43 -0.05 13.28 -0.86
N GLU A 44 -0.86 12.39 -0.29
CA GLU A 44 -2.32 12.44 -0.37
C GLU A 44 -2.87 13.73 0.25
N LYS A 45 -2.41 14.06 1.47
CA LYS A 45 -2.82 15.26 2.20
C LYS A 45 -2.52 16.54 1.41
N ASN A 46 -1.37 16.58 0.73
CA ASN A 46 -0.95 17.73 -0.07
C ASN A 46 -1.43 17.67 -1.53
N LYS A 47 -2.12 16.60 -1.94
CA LYS A 47 -2.55 16.35 -3.33
C LYS A 47 -1.38 16.36 -4.33
N GLU A 48 -0.25 15.79 -3.92
CA GLU A 48 0.94 15.64 -4.75
C GLU A 48 0.89 14.35 -5.56
N ASP A 49 1.70 14.26 -6.62
CA ASP A 49 1.93 12.97 -7.29
C ASP A 49 2.76 12.08 -6.36
N ILE A 50 2.10 11.09 -5.76
CA ILE A 50 2.70 10.16 -4.80
C ILE A 50 3.81 9.33 -5.46
N VAL A 51 3.65 8.99 -6.74
CA VAL A 51 4.64 8.18 -7.47
C VAL A 51 5.94 8.95 -7.57
N GLU A 52 5.88 10.23 -7.97
CA GLU A 52 7.08 11.07 -8.05
C GLU A 52 7.63 11.43 -6.67
N LYS A 53 6.76 11.84 -5.74
CA LYS A 53 7.15 12.26 -4.38
C LYS A 53 7.83 11.14 -3.60
N CYS A 54 7.24 9.94 -3.65
CA CYS A 54 7.65 8.81 -2.81
C CYS A 54 8.50 7.78 -3.54
N PHE A 55 8.93 8.06 -4.77
CA PHE A 55 9.78 7.15 -5.56
C PHE A 55 10.98 6.62 -4.76
N GLY A 56 11.70 7.50 -4.06
CA GLY A 56 12.86 7.12 -3.25
C GLY A 56 12.49 6.22 -2.06
N ALA A 57 11.35 6.45 -1.41
CA ALA A 57 10.86 5.62 -0.32
C ALA A 57 10.39 4.24 -0.84
N THR A 58 9.70 4.22 -1.98
CA THR A 58 9.26 2.99 -2.66
C THR A 58 10.47 2.14 -3.10
N ASP A 59 11.50 2.77 -3.68
CA ASP A 59 12.74 2.08 -4.08
C ASP A 59 13.50 1.52 -2.88
N ALA A 60 13.60 2.28 -1.78
CA ALA A 60 14.20 1.81 -0.53
C ALA A 60 13.43 0.60 0.05
N LEU A 61 12.10 0.67 0.05
CA LEU A 61 11.24 -0.43 0.51
C LEU A 61 11.42 -1.68 -0.35
N LYS A 62 11.38 -1.55 -1.68
CA LYS A 62 11.60 -2.67 -2.61
C LYS A 62 12.95 -3.34 -2.37
N LYS A 63 14.03 -2.56 -2.27
CA LYS A 63 15.37 -3.08 -1.98
C LYS A 63 15.45 -3.81 -0.64
N CYS A 64 14.78 -3.28 0.39
CA CYS A 64 14.70 -3.96 1.67
C CYS A 64 13.98 -5.31 1.51
N MET A 65 12.82 -5.34 0.85
CA MET A 65 12.04 -6.56 0.65
C MET A 65 12.83 -7.62 -0.13
N GLU A 66 13.57 -7.21 -1.16
CA GLU A 66 14.46 -8.09 -1.93
C GLU A 66 15.58 -8.69 -1.05
N ALA A 67 16.17 -7.89 -0.15
CA ALA A 67 17.16 -8.38 0.80
C ALA A 67 16.57 -9.34 1.86
N HIS A 68 15.27 -9.22 2.14
CA HIS A 68 14.50 -10.05 3.06
C HIS A 68 13.51 -10.98 2.33
N SER A 69 13.95 -11.51 1.18
CA SER A 69 13.12 -12.34 0.30
C SER A 69 12.59 -13.63 0.93
N ASP A 70 13.19 -14.12 2.01
CA ASP A 70 12.69 -15.26 2.78
C ASP A 70 11.33 -14.99 3.42
N TYR A 71 11.07 -13.74 3.81
CA TYR A 71 9.78 -13.29 4.34
C TYR A 71 8.87 -12.73 3.23
N TYR A 72 9.40 -11.84 2.38
CA TYR A 72 8.63 -11.09 1.38
C TYR A 72 8.48 -11.80 0.03
N GLY A 73 9.04 -13.00 -0.14
CA GLY A 73 9.07 -13.74 -1.40
C GLY A 73 7.73 -13.86 -2.14
N PRO A 74 6.62 -14.23 -1.47
CA PRO A 74 5.31 -14.32 -2.12
C PRO A 74 4.84 -12.98 -2.71
N LEU A 75 5.11 -11.88 -2.00
CA LEU A 75 4.73 -10.54 -2.45
C LEU A 75 5.59 -10.09 -3.64
N LEU A 76 6.90 -10.32 -3.57
CA LEU A 76 7.83 -10.02 -4.67
C LEU A 76 7.51 -10.81 -5.94
N GLN A 77 7.02 -12.04 -5.81
CA GLN A 77 6.59 -12.83 -6.97
C GLN A 77 5.30 -12.25 -7.58
N ALA A 78 4.31 -11.92 -6.75
CA ALA A 78 3.07 -11.30 -7.21
C ALA A 78 3.33 -9.97 -7.93
N GLU A 79 4.28 -9.16 -7.46
CA GLU A 79 4.69 -7.92 -8.13
C GLU A 79 5.26 -8.20 -9.53
N LYS A 80 6.18 -9.16 -9.66
CA LYS A 80 6.78 -9.54 -10.96
C LYS A 80 5.75 -10.08 -11.95
N ASP A 81 4.79 -10.88 -11.47
CA ASP A 81 3.72 -11.42 -12.31
C ASP A 81 2.82 -10.29 -12.81
N ALA A 82 2.50 -9.31 -11.95
CA ALA A 82 1.74 -8.11 -12.34
C ALA A 82 2.50 -7.24 -13.35
N GLU A 83 3.81 -7.02 -13.15
CA GLU A 83 4.67 -6.31 -14.11
C GLU A 83 4.65 -6.99 -15.49
N ALA A 84 4.75 -8.32 -15.53
CA ALA A 84 4.71 -9.10 -16.77
C ALA A 84 3.34 -9.02 -17.47
N GLU A 85 2.25 -9.09 -16.73
CA GLU A 85 0.88 -8.93 -17.26
C GLU A 85 0.68 -7.54 -17.87
N VAL A 86 1.13 -6.48 -17.19
CA VAL A 86 1.07 -5.10 -17.72
C VAL A 86 1.90 -4.97 -18.98
N ALA A 87 3.13 -5.52 -19.01
CA ALA A 87 3.97 -5.48 -20.19
C ALA A 87 3.30 -6.15 -21.40
N LYS A 88 2.71 -7.33 -21.21
CA LYS A 88 1.96 -8.03 -22.26
C LYS A 88 0.78 -7.21 -22.78
N GLN A 89 0.00 -6.59 -21.88
CA GLN A 89 -1.13 -5.73 -22.28
C GLN A 89 -0.66 -4.53 -23.11
N MET A 90 0.48 -3.94 -22.77
CA MET A 90 1.07 -2.84 -23.54
C MET A 90 1.54 -3.29 -24.94
N GLU A 91 2.03 -4.53 -25.07
CA GLU A 91 2.39 -5.11 -26.37
C GLU A 91 1.17 -5.38 -27.24
N GLU A 92 0.08 -5.89 -26.67
CA GLU A 92 -1.18 -6.16 -27.37
C GLU A 92 -1.93 -4.87 -27.78
N ALA A 93 -1.68 -3.76 -27.08
CA ALA A 93 -2.27 -2.46 -27.37
C ALA A 93 -1.52 -1.63 -28.44
N LYS A 94 -0.39 -2.13 -28.94
CA LYS A 94 0.48 -1.47 -29.93
C LYS A 94 0.12 -1.83 -31.36
#